data_AF-A0A9W7ACC4-F1
#
_entry.id   AF-A0A9W7ACC4-F1
#
_cell.length_a   1.000
_cell.length_b   1.000
_cell.length_c   1.000
_cell.angle_alpha   90.00
_cell.angle_beta   90.00
_cell.angle_gamma   90.00
#
_symmetry.space_group_name_H-M   'P 1'
#
loop_
_entity.id
_entity.type
_entity.pdbx_description
1 polymer ?
#
loop_
_entity_poly.entity_id
_entity_poly.type
_entity_poly.pdbx_seq_one_letter_code
_entity_poly.pdbx_strand_id
1 'polypeptide(L)'
;MAWSSSSPTPTMSQNDGGIVLSIFLMVAALSYALFNAVAFYNSSTNKNPTTSQQRPYDLVRLLSGSANVGNCVIHMLLVIYTIGNADNGSEYWVKERELGGVEGPVFLAILNFTAGLSAIRNYSMTFPLVWNSFVALTGTLLPIVWPRFLAEGLETWPYTVIFIWFTIFAMELTAFTASVTHYAISKKSKAE
;
A
#
# COMPACT_ATOMS: atom_id res chain seq x y z
N MET A 1 -55.03 15.51 12.75
CA MET A 1 -53.79 16.29 12.61
C MET A 1 -52.65 15.31 12.39
N ALA A 2 -52.16 15.20 11.16
CA ALA A 2 -51.00 14.36 10.84
C ALA A 2 -49.73 15.12 11.26
N TRP A 3 -48.94 14.51 12.14
CA TRP A 3 -47.60 15.01 12.47
C TRP A 3 -46.68 14.65 11.30
N SER A 4 -46.28 15.63 10.49
CA SER A 4 -45.17 15.46 9.56
C SER A 4 -43.87 15.49 10.37
N SER A 5 -43.36 14.32 10.75
CA SER A 5 -42.01 14.19 11.27
C SER A 5 -41.04 14.29 10.08
N SER A 6 -40.68 15.52 9.70
CA SER A 6 -39.51 15.76 8.88
C SER A 6 -38.28 15.46 9.73
N SER A 7 -37.76 14.23 9.61
CA SER A 7 -36.43 13.90 10.13
C SER A 7 -35.44 14.90 9.53
N PRO A 8 -34.60 15.57 10.34
CA PRO A 8 -33.55 16.41 9.76
C PRO A 8 -32.64 15.50 8.96
N THR A 9 -32.53 15.76 7.65
CA THR A 9 -31.47 15.19 6.83
C THR A 9 -30.17 15.55 7.52
N PRO A 10 -29.34 14.59 7.96
CA PRO A 10 -28.06 14.94 8.55
C PRO A 10 -27.28 15.70 7.49
N THR A 11 -26.97 16.97 7.77
CA THR A 11 -25.99 17.71 7.00
C THR A 11 -24.70 16.91 7.08
N MET A 12 -24.30 16.29 5.96
CA MET A 12 -23.00 15.65 5.84
C MET A 12 -21.95 16.70 6.19
N SER A 13 -21.34 16.58 7.37
CA SER A 13 -20.23 17.43 7.75
C SER A 13 -19.07 17.06 6.83
N GLN A 14 -18.74 17.96 5.92
CA GLN A 14 -17.60 17.84 5.02
C GLN A 14 -16.34 17.52 5.84
N ASN A 15 -15.77 16.33 5.65
CA ASN A 15 -14.70 15.78 6.48
C ASN A 15 -13.31 16.29 6.01
N ASP A 16 -13.15 17.61 5.93
CA ASP A 16 -11.92 18.24 5.44
C ASP A 16 -10.70 17.88 6.30
N GLY A 17 -10.91 17.63 7.60
CA GLY A 17 -9.87 17.14 8.51
C GLY A 17 -9.34 15.76 8.14
N GLY A 18 -10.22 14.85 7.68
CA GLY A 18 -9.85 13.54 7.15
C GLY A 18 -8.98 13.64 5.90
N ILE A 19 -9.29 14.59 5.00
CA ILE A 19 -8.52 14.85 3.77
C ILE A 19 -7.09 15.32 4.09
N VAL A 20 -6.96 16.31 4.98
CA VAL A 20 -5.65 16.88 5.34
C VAL A 20 -4.79 15.84 6.07
N LEU A 21 -5.37 15.08 7.00
CA LEU A 21 -4.66 14.01 7.71
C LEU A 21 -4.19 12.91 6.75
N SER A 22 -5.06 12.52 5.82
CA SER A 22 -4.80 11.53 4.78
C SER A 22 -3.63 11.92 3.87
N ILE A 23 -3.64 13.16 3.36
CA ILE A 23 -2.55 13.70 2.55
C ILE A 23 -1.26 13.81 3.37
N PHE A 24 -1.35 14.25 4.64
CA PHE A 24 -0.20 14.35 5.53
C PHE A 24 0.46 13.00 5.79
N LEU A 25 -0.33 11.96 6.08
CA LEU A 25 0.15 10.60 6.29
C LEU A 25 0.77 10.02 5.01
N MET A 26 0.17 10.31 3.85
CA MET A 26 0.70 9.91 2.55
C MET A 26 2.09 10.54 2.29
N VAL A 27 2.20 11.85 2.47
CA VAL A 27 3.47 12.59 2.29
C VAL A 27 4.52 12.16 3.32
N ALA A 28 4.11 11.88 4.56
CA ALA A 28 5.00 11.38 5.60
C ALA A 28 5.53 9.98 5.28
N ALA A 29 4.65 9.06 4.83
CA ALA A 29 5.04 7.72 4.41
C ALA A 29 5.98 7.77 3.19
N LEU A 30 5.67 8.63 2.21
CA LEU A 30 6.53 8.89 1.04
C LEU A 30 7.92 9.38 1.45
N SER A 31 7.96 10.38 2.32
CA SER A 31 9.20 10.98 2.80
C SER A 31 10.02 9.99 3.61
N TYR A 32 9.39 9.23 4.51
CA TYR A 32 10.05 8.20 5.32
C TYR A 32 10.65 7.09 4.46
N ALA A 33 9.91 6.59 3.47
CA ALA A 33 10.41 5.58 2.54
C ALA A 33 11.61 6.10 1.74
N LEU A 34 11.51 7.33 1.19
CA LEU A 34 12.59 7.95 0.41
C LEU A 34 13.85 8.20 1.24
N PHE A 35 13.73 8.81 2.43
CA PHE A 35 14.89 9.14 3.26
C PHE A 35 15.62 7.89 3.74
N ASN A 36 14.89 6.85 4.15
CA ASN A 36 15.52 5.58 4.54
C ASN A 36 16.21 4.91 3.35
N ALA A 37 15.61 4.93 2.17
CA ALA A 37 16.22 4.37 0.97
C ALA A 37 17.53 5.06 0.58
N VAL A 38 17.55 6.40 0.62
CA VAL A 38 18.75 7.21 0.36
C VAL A 38 19.82 6.95 1.41
N ALA A 39 19.44 6.91 2.70
CA ALA A 39 20.37 6.60 3.78
C ALA A 39 20.98 5.20 3.61
N PHE A 40 20.15 4.18 3.32
CA PHE A 40 20.62 2.82 3.08
C PHE A 40 21.53 2.72 1.86
N TYR A 41 21.16 3.35 0.74
CA TYR A 41 21.99 3.37 -0.45
C TYR A 41 23.36 3.99 -0.16
N ASN A 42 23.39 5.16 0.49
CA ASN A 42 24.64 5.85 0.84
C ASN A 42 25.51 5.03 1.80
N SER A 43 24.92 4.42 2.83
CA SER A 43 25.66 3.54 3.76
C SER A 43 26.19 2.27 3.12
N SER A 44 25.47 1.71 2.13
CA SER A 44 25.88 0.50 1.41
C SER A 44 26.97 0.76 0.37
N THR A 45 27.06 2.00 -0.12
CA THR A 45 27.95 2.37 -1.23
C THR A 45 29.17 3.18 -0.78
N ASN A 46 29.21 3.68 0.45
CA ASN A 46 30.39 4.33 1.04
C ASN A 46 31.42 3.29 1.53
N LYS A 47 32.37 2.99 0.62
CA LYS A 47 33.73 2.49 0.82
C LYS A 47 34.05 1.73 2.13
N ASN A 48 33.84 0.42 2.08
CA ASN A 48 34.88 -0.59 2.33
C ASN A 48 34.32 -1.98 1.93
N PRO A 49 34.88 -2.65 0.91
CA PRO A 49 34.44 -3.96 0.45
C PRO A 49 35.01 -5.03 1.38
N THR A 50 34.49 -5.10 2.59
CA THR A 50 34.51 -6.32 3.38
C THR A 50 33.06 -6.78 3.52
N THR A 51 32.81 -7.92 4.17
CA THR A 51 31.51 -8.58 4.43
C THR A 51 30.34 -7.68 4.88
N SER A 52 30.55 -6.36 5.07
CA SER A 52 29.57 -5.33 5.37
C SER A 52 28.59 -5.01 4.22
N GLN A 53 28.92 -5.18 2.93
CA GLN A 53 28.00 -4.86 1.81
C GLN A 53 26.84 -5.85 1.66
N GLN A 54 27.01 -7.09 2.13
CA GLN A 54 26.00 -8.14 2.03
C GLN A 54 24.84 -7.91 3.00
N ARG A 55 25.10 -7.31 4.17
CA ARG A 55 24.08 -7.03 5.19
C ARG A 55 23.03 -6.00 4.74
N PRO A 56 23.38 -4.83 4.18
CA PRO A 56 22.40 -3.89 3.64
C PRO A 56 21.61 -4.48 2.47
N TYR A 57 22.29 -5.23 1.59
CA TYR A 57 21.65 -5.91 0.47
C TYR A 57 20.58 -6.90 0.95
N ASP A 58 20.91 -7.76 1.91
CA ASP A 58 19.97 -8.70 2.52
C ASP A 58 18.85 -8.01 3.30
N LEU A 59 19.16 -6.93 4.02
CA LEU A 59 18.17 -6.18 4.78
C LEU A 59 17.14 -5.53 3.86
N VAL A 60 17.56 -4.91 2.76
CA VAL A 60 16.64 -4.27 1.80
C VAL A 60 15.77 -5.32 1.10
N ARG A 61 16.34 -6.49 0.77
CA ARG A 61 15.57 -7.64 0.27
C ARG A 61 14.50 -8.07 1.28
N LEU A 62 14.88 -8.25 2.54
CA LEU A 62 13.96 -8.65 3.61
C LEU A 62 12.89 -7.59 3.86
N LEU A 63 13.21 -6.30 3.82
CA LEU A 63 12.25 -5.21 3.95
C LEU A 63 11.22 -5.23 2.81
N SER A 64 11.67 -5.40 1.56
CA SER A 64 10.77 -5.56 0.41
C SER A 64 9.85 -6.77 0.59
N GLY A 65 10.40 -7.89 1.07
CA GLY A 65 9.64 -9.11 1.29
C GLY A 65 8.61 -8.99 2.42
N SER A 66 9.02 -8.42 3.56
CA SER A 66 8.15 -8.17 4.70
C SER A 66 7.03 -7.18 4.38
N ALA A 67 7.33 -6.13 3.62
CA ALA A 67 6.31 -5.18 3.16
C ALA A 67 5.27 -5.85 2.26
N ASN A 68 5.70 -6.73 1.35
CA ASN A 68 4.80 -7.54 0.52
C ASN A 68 3.94 -8.52 1.34
N VAL A 69 4.53 -9.24 2.30
CA VAL A 69 3.75 -10.11 3.21
C VAL A 69 2.77 -9.30 4.05
N GLY A 70 3.20 -8.14 4.56
CA GLY A 70 2.34 -7.20 5.27
C GLY A 70 1.16 -6.76 4.40
N ASN A 71 1.42 -6.38 3.15
CA ASN A 71 0.37 -5.99 2.21
C ASN A 71 -0.63 -7.13 1.95
N CYS A 72 -0.16 -8.38 1.82
CA CYS A 72 -1.04 -9.55 1.76
C CYS A 72 -1.96 -9.65 2.98
N VAL A 73 -1.43 -9.50 4.20
CA VAL A 73 -2.24 -9.55 5.43
C VAL A 73 -3.29 -8.45 5.43
N ILE A 74 -2.95 -7.23 5.02
CA ILE A 74 -3.91 -6.12 4.97
C ILE A 74 -5.01 -6.38 3.93
N HIS A 75 -4.68 -6.91 2.75
CA HIS A 75 -5.69 -7.31 1.77
C HIS A 75 -6.60 -8.44 2.30
N MET A 76 -6.06 -9.41 3.05
CA MET A 76 -6.88 -10.43 3.72
C MET A 76 -7.82 -9.83 4.77
N LEU A 77 -7.35 -8.85 5.54
CA LEU A 77 -8.21 -8.10 6.48
C LEU A 77 -9.30 -7.32 5.74
N LEU A 78 -9.00 -6.72 4.59
CA LEU A 78 -10.00 -6.08 3.74
C LEU A 78 -11.06 -7.09 3.27
N VAL A 79 -10.66 -8.29 2.84
CA VAL A 79 -11.60 -9.37 2.46
C VAL A 79 -12.50 -9.74 3.63
N ILE A 80 -11.93 -10.00 4.81
CA ILE A 80 -12.70 -10.34 6.02
C ILE A 80 -13.67 -9.21 6.36
N TYR A 81 -13.22 -7.97 6.28
CA TYR A 81 -14.04 -6.80 6.58
C TYR A 81 -15.19 -6.64 5.57
N THR A 82 -14.94 -6.85 4.27
CA THR A 82 -15.97 -6.84 3.24
C THR A 82 -17.00 -7.95 3.45
N ILE A 83 -16.56 -9.18 3.75
CA ILE A 83 -17.47 -10.31 4.02
C ILE A 83 -18.29 -10.04 5.29
N GLY A 84 -17.66 -9.56 6.36
CA GLY A 84 -18.34 -9.22 7.61
C GLY A 84 -19.37 -8.10 7.48
N ASN A 85 -19.32 -7.33 6.39
CA ASN A 85 -20.29 -6.28 6.05
C ASN A 85 -21.15 -6.64 4.83
N ALA A 86 -21.24 -7.92 4.45
CA ALA A 86 -22.01 -8.34 3.27
C ALA A 86 -23.49 -7.95 3.37
N ASP A 87 -24.09 -8.05 4.55
CA ASP A 87 -25.49 -7.69 4.80
C ASP A 87 -25.70 -6.18 5.01
N ASN A 88 -24.62 -5.39 5.00
CA ASN A 88 -24.70 -3.95 5.16
C ASN A 88 -25.22 -3.29 3.87
N GLY A 89 -26.40 -2.69 3.97
CA GLY A 89 -27.10 -1.99 2.88
C GLY A 89 -26.66 -0.56 2.63
N SER A 90 -25.59 -0.07 3.29
CA SER A 90 -25.06 1.27 3.00
C SER A 90 -24.60 1.38 1.53
N GLU A 91 -24.75 2.57 0.95
CA GLU A 91 -24.40 2.84 -0.45
C GLU A 91 -22.96 2.45 -0.80
N TYR A 92 -22.00 2.69 0.11
CA TYR A 92 -20.61 2.28 -0.05
C TYR A 92 -20.48 0.78 -0.34
N TRP A 93 -21.04 -0.07 0.53
CA TRP A 93 -20.92 -1.52 0.41
C TRP A 93 -21.66 -2.09 -0.80
N VAL A 94 -22.76 -1.46 -1.23
CA VAL A 94 -23.46 -1.83 -2.45
C VAL A 94 -22.56 -1.60 -3.67
N LYS A 95 -22.00 -0.40 -3.81
CA LYS A 95 -21.09 -0.08 -4.93
C LYS A 95 -19.85 -0.97 -4.94
N GLU A 96 -19.31 -1.31 -3.76
CA GLU A 96 -18.11 -2.13 -3.68
C GLU A 96 -18.32 -3.57 -4.10
N ARG A 97 -19.53 -4.10 -3.91
CA ARG A 97 -19.92 -5.41 -4.47
C ARG A 97 -20.08 -5.35 -5.99
N GLU A 98 -20.61 -4.26 -6.54
CA GLU A 98 -20.76 -4.08 -8.00
C GLU A 98 -19.40 -4.02 -8.72
N LEU A 99 -18.37 -3.55 -8.03
CA LEU A 99 -16.99 -3.49 -8.55
C LEU A 99 -16.20 -4.80 -8.38
N GLY A 100 -16.86 -5.90 -8.01
CA GLY A 100 -16.26 -7.23 -7.87
C GLY A 100 -15.96 -7.64 -6.42
N GLY A 101 -16.21 -6.76 -5.43
CA GLY A 101 -16.17 -7.08 -4.01
C GLY A 101 -14.81 -7.60 -3.53
N VAL A 102 -14.72 -8.91 -3.30
CA VAL A 102 -13.55 -9.55 -2.67
C VAL A 102 -12.52 -10.04 -3.68
N GLU A 103 -12.86 -10.19 -4.95
CA GLU A 103 -11.98 -10.84 -5.94
C GLU A 103 -10.67 -10.07 -6.14
N GLY A 104 -10.76 -8.75 -6.30
CA GLY A 104 -9.58 -7.87 -6.42
C GLY A 104 -8.65 -7.97 -5.21
N PRO A 105 -9.13 -7.74 -3.97
CA PRO A 105 -8.33 -7.91 -2.76
C PRO A 105 -7.72 -9.30 -2.61
N VAL A 106 -8.43 -10.38 -2.93
CA VAL A 106 -7.89 -11.75 -2.88
C VAL A 106 -6.74 -11.92 -3.88
N PHE A 107 -6.94 -11.47 -5.12
CA PHE A 107 -5.90 -11.55 -6.16
C PHE A 107 -4.64 -10.78 -5.76
N LEU A 108 -4.81 -9.56 -5.25
CA LEU A 108 -3.71 -8.74 -4.75
C LEU A 108 -3.00 -9.39 -3.55
N ALA A 109 -3.74 -10.02 -2.63
CA ALA A 109 -3.15 -10.73 -1.50
C ALA A 109 -2.22 -11.86 -1.98
N ILE A 110 -2.66 -12.67 -2.95
CA ILE A 110 -1.88 -13.78 -3.50
C ILE A 110 -0.57 -13.27 -4.12
N LEU A 111 -0.64 -12.25 -4.99
CA LEU A 111 0.54 -11.72 -5.67
C LEU A 111 1.54 -11.10 -4.69
N ASN A 112 1.06 -10.31 -3.73
CA ASN A 112 1.89 -9.76 -2.66
C ASN A 112 2.52 -10.88 -1.81
N PHE A 113 1.79 -11.95 -1.48
CA PHE A 113 2.36 -13.08 -0.75
C PHE A 113 3.46 -13.79 -1.54
N THR A 114 3.23 -14.07 -2.84
CA THR A 114 4.23 -14.69 -3.71
C THR A 114 5.48 -13.80 -3.85
N ALA A 115 5.31 -12.48 -3.98
CA ALA A 115 6.41 -11.54 -4.04
C ALA A 115 7.20 -11.53 -2.71
N GLY A 116 6.46 -11.50 -1.60
CA GLY A 116 7.01 -11.56 -0.26
C GLY A 116 7.87 -12.80 -0.02
N LEU A 117 7.32 -13.98 -0.31
CA LEU A 117 8.04 -15.25 -0.17
C LEU A 117 9.27 -15.34 -1.09
N SER A 118 9.14 -14.91 -2.34
CA SER A 118 10.25 -14.91 -3.30
C SER A 118 11.43 -14.06 -2.82
N ALA A 119 11.13 -12.89 -2.23
CA ALA A 119 12.11 -12.02 -1.62
C ALA A 119 12.70 -12.62 -0.33
N ILE A 120 11.88 -13.07 0.62
CA ILE A 120 12.33 -13.55 1.95
C ILE A 120 13.16 -14.82 1.84
N ARG A 121 12.71 -15.80 1.06
CA ARG A 121 13.40 -17.09 0.88
C ARG A 121 14.61 -17.00 -0.05
N ASN A 122 14.94 -15.79 -0.53
CA ASN A 122 16.07 -15.51 -1.41
C ASN A 122 15.99 -16.30 -2.73
N TYR A 123 14.79 -16.51 -3.26
CA TYR A 123 14.61 -17.18 -4.56
C TYR A 123 14.92 -16.22 -5.71
N SER A 124 14.33 -15.02 -5.70
CA SER A 124 14.63 -13.97 -6.69
C SER A 124 13.98 -12.65 -6.30
N MET A 125 14.71 -11.54 -6.50
CA MET A 125 14.17 -10.18 -6.39
C MET A 125 13.57 -9.66 -7.70
N THR A 126 13.61 -10.44 -8.79
CA THR A 126 13.09 -10.01 -10.10
C THR A 126 11.57 -9.88 -10.10
N PHE A 127 10.86 -10.90 -9.61
CA PHE A 127 9.40 -10.85 -9.52
C PHE A 127 8.92 -9.74 -8.58
N PRO A 128 9.43 -9.60 -7.33
CA PRO A 128 9.11 -8.46 -6.47
C PRO A 128 9.34 -7.10 -7.15
N LEU A 129 10.47 -6.92 -7.84
CA LEU A 129 10.76 -5.67 -8.53
C LEU A 129 9.72 -5.34 -9.61
N VAL A 130 9.41 -6.29 -10.49
CA VAL A 130 8.43 -6.09 -11.57
C VAL A 130 7.05 -5.83 -10.99
N TRP A 131 6.62 -6.65 -10.02
CA TRP A 131 5.32 -6.52 -9.37
C TRP A 131 5.18 -5.18 -8.65
N ASN A 132 6.10 -4.83 -7.75
CA ASN A 132 6.02 -3.59 -6.99
C ASN A 132 6.14 -2.36 -7.90
N SER A 133 6.88 -2.44 -9.00
CA SER A 133 6.92 -1.37 -10.00
C SER A 133 5.58 -1.21 -10.70
N PHE A 134 4.94 -2.31 -11.11
CA PHE A 134 3.60 -2.27 -11.68
C PHE A 134 2.59 -1.65 -10.72
N VAL A 135 2.60 -2.07 -9.46
CA VAL A 135 1.70 -1.54 -8.42
C VAL A 135 1.98 -0.07 -8.15
N ALA A 136 3.24 0.36 -8.03
CA ALA A 136 3.58 1.78 -7.87
C ALA A 136 3.15 2.62 -9.08
N LEU A 137 3.30 2.11 -10.31
CA LEU A 137 2.88 2.82 -11.52
C LEU A 137 1.35 2.95 -11.61
N THR A 138 0.62 1.86 -11.42
CA THR A 138 -0.85 1.83 -11.57
C THR A 138 -1.57 2.42 -10.36
N GLY A 139 -1.08 2.12 -9.17
CA GLY A 139 -1.59 2.57 -7.88
C GLY A 139 -1.21 4.01 -7.57
N THR A 140 0.04 4.43 -7.79
CA THR A 140 0.52 5.76 -7.34
C THR A 140 0.65 6.79 -8.46
N LEU A 141 1.08 6.41 -9.66
CA LEU A 141 1.39 7.38 -10.73
C LEU A 141 0.28 7.58 -11.79
N LEU A 142 -0.50 6.55 -12.11
CA LEU A 142 -1.56 6.60 -13.13
C LEU A 142 -2.97 6.75 -12.55
N PRO A 143 -3.06 7.32 -11.34
CA PRO A 143 -3.93 6.88 -10.27
C PRO A 143 -5.29 6.39 -10.76
N ILE A 144 -5.42 5.10 -11.07
CA ILE A 144 -6.72 4.54 -11.50
C ILE A 144 -7.69 4.54 -10.31
N VAL A 145 -7.14 4.50 -9.10
CA VAL A 145 -7.89 4.26 -7.87
C VAL A 145 -8.02 5.50 -6.97
N TRP A 146 -7.09 6.46 -7.06
CA TRP A 146 -7.16 7.69 -6.26
C TRP A 146 -8.30 8.63 -6.62
N PRO A 147 -8.77 8.79 -7.87
CA PRO A 147 -9.82 9.73 -8.18
C PRO A 147 -11.08 9.45 -7.35
N ARG A 148 -11.46 8.18 -7.21
CA ARG A 148 -12.59 7.77 -6.37
C ARG A 148 -12.28 7.92 -4.88
N PHE A 149 -11.08 7.55 -4.45
CA PHE A 149 -10.67 7.75 -3.04
C PHE A 149 -10.70 9.24 -2.64
N LEU A 150 -10.21 10.13 -3.50
CA LEU A 150 -10.16 11.57 -3.27
C LEU A 150 -11.55 12.22 -3.39
N ALA A 151 -12.38 11.77 -4.35
CA ALA A 151 -13.69 12.36 -4.61
C ALA A 151 -14.79 11.83 -3.68
N GLU A 152 -14.80 10.53 -3.39
CA GLU A 152 -15.84 9.87 -2.60
C GLU A 152 -15.29 9.38 -1.25
N GLY A 153 -14.06 8.87 -1.27
CA GLY A 153 -13.49 8.15 -0.14
C GLY A 153 -13.26 8.98 1.10
N LEU A 154 -12.72 10.19 0.92
CA LEU A 154 -12.43 11.08 2.04
C LEU A 154 -13.69 11.71 2.64
N GLU A 155 -14.79 11.78 1.89
CA GLU A 155 -16.05 12.37 2.36
C GLU A 155 -16.98 11.33 2.99
N THR A 156 -17.07 10.13 2.41
CA THR A 156 -18.17 9.20 2.70
C THR A 156 -17.73 7.81 3.19
N TRP A 157 -16.45 7.44 3.05
CA TRP A 157 -16.04 6.09 3.43
C TRP A 157 -15.84 5.94 4.94
N PRO A 158 -16.09 4.75 5.51
CA PRO A 158 -15.77 4.48 6.90
C PRO A 158 -14.28 4.71 7.18
N TYR A 159 -13.94 5.33 8.33
CA TYR A 159 -12.54 5.57 8.71
C TYR A 159 -11.67 4.31 8.69
N THR A 160 -12.24 3.15 9.03
CA THR A 160 -11.55 1.86 8.96
C THR A 160 -11.12 1.52 7.53
N VAL A 161 -11.96 1.80 6.54
CA VAL A 161 -11.64 1.60 5.11
C VAL A 161 -10.51 2.52 4.71
N ILE A 162 -10.61 3.81 5.06
CA ILE A 162 -9.58 4.81 4.78
C ILE A 162 -8.22 4.38 5.37
N PHE A 163 -8.21 3.90 6.62
CA PHE A 163 -7.01 3.40 7.28
C PHE A 163 -6.40 2.17 6.57
N ILE A 164 -7.24 1.23 6.14
CA ILE A 164 -6.79 0.05 5.37
C ILE A 164 -6.13 0.51 4.06
N TRP A 165 -6.75 1.46 3.34
CA TRP A 165 -6.19 2.04 2.11
C TRP A 165 -4.82 2.68 2.32
N PHE A 166 -4.66 3.50 3.37
CA PHE A 166 -3.35 4.07 3.69
C PHE A 166 -2.30 3.04 4.05
N THR A 167 -2.71 1.97 4.72
CA THR A 167 -1.78 0.90 5.11
C THR A 167 -1.32 0.12 3.88
N ILE A 168 -2.22 -0.19 2.94
CA ILE A 168 -1.89 -0.79 1.64
C ILE A 168 -0.87 0.11 0.92
N PHE A 169 -1.19 1.39 0.76
CA PHE A 169 -0.32 2.35 0.09
C PHE A 169 1.08 2.43 0.71
N ALA A 170 1.17 2.51 2.04
CA ALA A 170 2.45 2.57 2.73
C ALA A 170 3.29 1.29 2.52
N MET A 171 2.64 0.12 2.51
CA MET A 171 3.31 -1.16 2.27
C MET A 171 3.78 -1.28 0.82
N GLU A 172 2.94 -0.93 -0.16
CA GLU A 172 3.28 -0.93 -1.59
C GLU A 172 4.48 -0.04 -1.88
N LEU A 173 4.47 1.18 -1.32
CA LEU A 173 5.55 2.11 -1.51
C LEU A 173 6.86 1.64 -0.85
N THR A 174 6.78 1.08 0.36
CA THR A 174 7.95 0.51 1.04
C THR A 174 8.53 -0.65 0.22
N ALA A 175 7.67 -1.53 -0.29
CA ALA A 175 8.04 -2.67 -1.12
C ALA A 175 8.72 -2.23 -2.43
N PHE A 176 8.14 -1.23 -3.12
CA PHE A 176 8.71 -0.66 -4.35
C PHE A 176 10.08 -0.04 -4.09
N THR A 177 10.16 0.84 -3.09
CA THR A 177 11.39 1.57 -2.78
C THR A 177 12.52 0.62 -2.40
N ALA A 178 12.22 -0.39 -1.57
CA ALA A 178 13.19 -1.43 -1.22
C ALA A 178 13.61 -2.26 -2.44
N SER A 179 12.67 -2.66 -3.31
CA SER A 179 12.98 -3.40 -4.53
C SER A 179 13.92 -2.64 -5.48
N VAL A 180 13.66 -1.36 -5.72
CA VAL A 180 14.51 -0.50 -6.57
C VAL A 180 15.89 -0.29 -5.94
N THR A 181 15.93 -0.03 -4.62
CA THR A 181 17.19 0.14 -3.89
C THR A 181 18.06 -1.11 -3.97
N HIS A 182 17.45 -2.29 -3.77
CA HIS A 182 18.15 -3.57 -3.91
C HIS A 182 18.71 -3.77 -5.33
N TYR A 183 17.91 -3.46 -6.35
CA TYR A 183 18.36 -3.55 -7.75
C TYR A 183 19.55 -2.62 -8.04
N ALA A 184 19.48 -1.37 -7.57
CA ALA A 184 20.55 -0.39 -7.75
C ALA A 184 21.87 -0.84 -7.11
N ILE A 185 21.81 -1.36 -5.87
CA ILE A 185 22.98 -1.94 -5.18
C ILE A 185 23.55 -3.14 -5.96
N SER A 186 22.68 -4.06 -6.41
CA SER A 186 23.08 -5.25 -7.18
C SER A 186 23.80 -4.89 -8.49
N LYS A 187 23.27 -3.92 -9.23
CA LYS A 187 23.86 -3.44 -10.49
C LYS A 187 25.25 -2.84 -10.28
N LYS A 188 25.43 -2.02 -9.24
CA LYS A 188 26.72 -1.41 -8.92
C LYS A 188 27.77 -2.45 -8.58
N SER A 189 27.44 -3.42 -7.73
CA SER A 189 28.35 -4.51 -7.34
C SER A 189 28.81 -5.39 -8.52
N LYS A 190 28.06 -5.44 -9.64
CA LYS A 190 28.46 -6.19 -10.85
C LYS A 190 29.32 -5.38 -11.82
N ALA A 191 29.40 -4.07 -11.64
CA ALA A 191 30.18 -3.18 -12.49
C ALA A 191 31.60 -2.91 -11.95
N GLU A 192 31.83 -3.25 -10.68
CA GLU A 192 33.14 -3.28 -10.00
C GLU A 192 33.77 -4.68 -10.14
#